data_AF-A0A4Y2PV80-F1
#
_entry.id   AF-A0A4Y2PV80-F1
#
_cell.length_a   1.000
_cell.length_b   1.000
_cell.length_c   1.000
_cell.angle_alpha   90.00
_cell.angle_beta   90.00
_cell.angle_gamma   90.00
#
_symmetry.space_group_name_H-M   'P 1'
#
loop_
_entity.id
_entity.type
_entity.pdbx_description
1 polymer ?
#
loop_
_entity_poly.entity_id
_entity_poly.type
_entity_poly.pdbx_seq_one_letter_code
_entity_poly.pdbx_strand_id
1 'polypeptide(L)'
;MLLYGSSASAVSVSPRLEKKLSSIQRIFLLYITVSYRTTPTAALQTITGIMPLHLKAQQEAIFINVTCLRKEIEFEGLSYQLRDYEEK
;
A
#
# COMPACT_ATOMS: atom_id res chain seq x y z
N MET A 1 34.18 -38.08 -9.58
CA MET A 1 34.45 -37.13 -10.69
C MET A 1 33.11 -36.77 -11.32
N LEU A 2 32.36 -35.84 -10.71
CA LEU A 2 31.00 -35.44 -11.10
C LEU A 2 31.02 -33.96 -11.53
N LEU A 3 31.78 -33.62 -12.58
CA LEU A 3 31.94 -32.21 -12.98
C LEU A 3 31.88 -31.97 -14.50
N TYR A 4 31.19 -32.85 -15.26
CA TYR A 4 31.05 -32.63 -16.70
C TYR A 4 29.60 -32.54 -17.19
N GLY A 5 28.61 -32.92 -16.38
CA GLY A 5 27.19 -32.84 -16.74
C GLY A 5 26.50 -31.50 -16.42
N SER A 6 27.10 -30.67 -15.55
CA SER A 6 26.46 -29.44 -15.04
C SER A 6 26.83 -28.17 -15.81
N SER A 7 27.74 -28.24 -16.79
CA SER A 7 28.19 -27.06 -17.54
C SER A 7 27.27 -26.67 -18.70
N ALA A 8 26.32 -27.53 -19.09
CA ALA A 8 25.46 -27.29 -20.25
C ALA A 8 24.15 -26.54 -19.93
N SER A 9 23.75 -26.46 -18.66
CA SER A 9 22.54 -25.74 -18.23
C SER A 9 22.76 -24.27 -17.91
N ALA A 10 24.01 -23.77 -18.00
CA ALA A 10 24.36 -22.40 -17.62
C ALA A 10 24.46 -21.41 -18.78
N VAL A 11 24.61 -21.84 -20.04
CA VAL A 11 24.92 -20.90 -21.13
C VAL A 11 24.25 -21.33 -22.44
N SER A 12 23.02 -20.86 -22.62
CA SER A 12 22.57 -20.24 -23.87
C SER A 12 21.08 -19.95 -23.74
N VAL A 13 20.74 -18.99 -22.88
CA VAL A 13 19.45 -18.32 -23.00
C VAL A 13 19.47 -17.71 -24.40
N SER A 14 18.79 -18.35 -25.36
CA SER A 14 18.81 -17.90 -26.74
C SER A 14 18.42 -16.41 -26.76
N PRO A 15 19.05 -15.54 -27.57
CA PRO A 15 18.75 -14.10 -27.57
C PRO A 15 17.26 -13.79 -27.83
N ARG A 16 16.51 -14.75 -28.38
CA ARG A 16 15.05 -14.71 -28.53
C ARG A 16 14.31 -14.88 -27.19
N LEU A 17 14.80 -15.78 -26.33
CA LEU A 17 14.25 -16.04 -25.00
C LEU A 17 14.54 -14.88 -24.05
N GLU A 18 15.75 -14.31 -24.07
CA GLU A 18 16.07 -13.12 -23.26
C GLU A 18 15.16 -11.94 -23.61
N LYS A 19 14.98 -11.64 -24.91
CA LYS A 19 14.04 -10.58 -25.34
C LYS A 19 12.61 -10.84 -24.87
N LYS A 20 12.16 -12.10 -24.88
CA LYS A 20 10.85 -12.48 -24.34
C LYS A 20 10.76 -12.22 -22.84
N LEU A 21 11.78 -12.61 -22.08
CA LEU A 21 11.85 -12.39 -20.64
C LEU A 21 11.88 -10.90 -20.30
N SER A 22 12.71 -10.10 -20.97
CA SER A 22 12.73 -8.65 -20.80
C SER A 22 11.40 -8.00 -21.17
N SER A 23 10.71 -8.50 -22.20
CA SER A 23 9.37 -8.03 -22.57
C SER A 23 8.33 -8.33 -21.47
N ILE A 24 8.37 -9.53 -20.89
CA ILE A 24 7.48 -9.91 -19.79
C ILE A 24 7.77 -9.07 -18.54
N GLN A 25 9.05 -8.92 -18.18
CA GLN A 25 9.48 -8.07 -17.06
C GLN A 25 9.04 -6.62 -17.24
N ARG A 26 9.18 -6.07 -18.46
CA ARG A 26 8.77 -4.70 -18.78
C ARG A 26 7.26 -4.50 -18.68
N ILE A 27 6.44 -5.46 -19.11
CA ILE A 27 4.98 -5.38 -18.97
C ILE A 27 4.58 -5.38 -17.49
N PHE A 28 5.22 -6.23 -16.68
CA PHE A 28 4.98 -6.30 -15.24
C PHE A 28 5.35 -4.98 -14.54
N LEU A 29 6.52 -4.44 -14.87
CA LEU A 29 6.99 -3.16 -14.35
C LEU A 29 6.09 -1.99 -14.79
N LEU A 30 5.58 -2.02 -16.02
CA LEU A 30 4.65 -1.01 -16.53
C LEU A 30 3.31 -1.06 -15.79
N TYR A 31 2.78 -2.26 -15.53
CA TYR A 31 1.55 -2.43 -14.76
C TYR A 31 1.70 -1.87 -13.34
N ILE A 32 2.82 -2.18 -12.68
CA ILE A 32 3.17 -1.62 -11.38
C ILE A 32 3.26 -0.08 -11.46
N THR A 33 4.00 0.45 -12.43
CA THR A 33 4.20 1.90 -12.59
C THR A 33 2.90 2.64 -12.86
N VAL A 34 2.00 2.07 -13.69
CA VAL A 34 0.68 2.64 -13.98
C VAL A 34 -0.19 2.62 -12.72
N SER A 35 -0.21 1.51 -11.98
CA SER A 35 -0.94 1.38 -10.72
C SER A 35 -0.44 2.40 -9.68
N TYR A 36 0.89 2.55 -9.54
CA TYR A 36 1.48 3.58 -8.69
C TYR A 36 1.18 5.01 -9.19
N ARG A 37 1.03 5.25 -10.50
CA ARG A 37 0.66 6.58 -11.02
C ARG A 37 -0.80 6.93 -10.71
N THR A 38 -1.70 5.96 -10.73
CA THR A 38 -3.13 6.17 -10.43
C THR A 38 -3.44 6.10 -8.94
N THR A 39 -2.55 5.52 -8.12
CA THR A 39 -2.75 5.35 -6.68
C THR A 39 -1.47 5.56 -5.86
N PRO A 40 -0.69 6.65 -6.06
CA PRO A 40 0.59 6.82 -5.37
C PRO A 40 0.38 7.08 -3.88
N THR A 41 -0.58 7.93 -3.55
CA THR A 41 -0.75 8.45 -2.20
C THR A 41 -1.38 7.43 -1.27
N ALA A 42 -2.46 6.76 -1.70
CA ALA A 42 -3.13 5.77 -0.86
C ALA A 42 -2.29 4.50 -0.67
N ALA A 43 -1.60 4.01 -1.70
CA ALA A 43 -0.70 2.86 -1.57
C ALA A 43 0.49 3.19 -0.66
N LEU A 44 1.09 4.38 -0.80
CA LEU A 44 2.17 4.84 0.06
C LEU A 44 1.71 5.01 1.52
N GLN A 45 0.53 5.56 1.75
CA GLN A 45 -0.08 5.69 3.07
C GLN A 45 -0.28 4.33 3.74
N THR A 46 -0.80 3.34 3.01
CA THR A 46 -0.96 1.96 3.51
C THR A 46 0.39 1.32 3.85
N ILE A 47 1.41 1.46 3.00
CA ILE A 47 2.75 0.89 3.24
C ILE A 47 3.44 1.55 4.44
N THR A 48 3.26 2.86 4.58
CA THR A 48 3.93 3.63 5.64
C THR A 48 3.11 3.61 6.95
N GLY A 49 1.94 2.99 6.96
CA GLY A 49 1.00 3.03 8.09
C GLY A 49 0.48 4.44 8.41
N ILE A 50 0.67 5.39 7.49
CA ILE A 50 0.28 6.78 7.68
C ILE A 50 -1.19 6.92 7.32
N MET A 51 -2.00 7.30 8.29
CA MET A 51 -3.42 7.55 8.08
C MET A 51 -3.62 8.67 7.03
N PRO A 52 -4.42 8.43 5.97
CA PRO A 52 -4.76 9.44 4.98
C PRO A 52 -5.26 10.76 5.59
N LEU A 53 -4.88 11.89 4.98
CA LEU A 53 -5.20 13.23 5.50
C LEU A 53 -6.71 13.45 5.71
N HIS A 54 -7.54 12.94 4.81
CA HIS A 54 -9.00 13.02 4.95
C HIS A 54 -9.51 12.27 6.18
N LEU A 55 -8.96 11.06 6.45
CA LEU A 55 -9.32 10.28 7.63
C LEU A 55 -8.81 10.97 8.91
N LYS A 56 -7.61 11.55 8.89
CA LYS A 56 -7.10 12.34 10.02
C LYS A 56 -7.96 13.58 10.30
N ALA A 57 -8.38 14.30 9.26
CA ALA A 57 -9.26 15.46 9.40
C ALA A 57 -10.64 15.07 9.93
N GLN A 58 -11.18 13.92 9.49
CA GLN A 58 -12.43 13.39 10.04
C GLN A 58 -12.29 13.03 11.53
N GLN A 59 -11.20 12.37 11.92
CA GLN A 59 -10.91 12.04 13.32
C GLN A 59 -10.81 13.31 14.19
N GLU A 60 -10.10 14.34 13.72
CA GLU A 60 -9.98 15.61 14.44
C GLU A 60 -11.33 16.35 14.54
N ALA A 61 -12.16 16.31 13.50
CA ALA A 61 -13.50 16.90 13.53
C ALA A 61 -14.42 16.18 14.52
N ILE A 62 -14.34 14.84 14.62
CA ILE A 62 -15.07 14.04 15.61
C ILE A 62 -14.58 14.42 17.01
N PHE A 63 -13.27 14.42 17.21
CA PHE A 63 -12.65 14.78 18.48
C PHE A 63 -13.08 16.17 18.97
N ILE A 64 -13.05 17.20 18.11
CA ILE A 64 -13.46 18.57 18.47
C ILE A 64 -14.96 18.62 18.82
N ASN A 65 -15.81 17.93 18.06
CA ASN A 65 -17.24 17.91 18.35
C ASN A 65 -17.56 17.22 19.69
N VAL A 66 -16.87 16.11 20.00
CA VAL A 66 -17.05 15.38 21.26
C VAL A 66 -16.49 16.18 22.44
N THR A 67 -15.26 16.68 22.34
CA THR A 67 -14.55 17.34 23.45
C THR A 67 -14.93 18.80 23.66
N CYS A 68 -14.99 19.59 22.59
CA CYS A 68 -15.27 21.03 22.67
C CYS A 68 -16.77 21.34 22.63
N LEU A 69 -17.53 20.61 21.80
CA LEU A 69 -18.95 20.88 21.60
C LEU A 69 -19.88 19.94 22.42
N ARG A 70 -19.33 18.92 23.09
CA ARG A 70 -20.07 17.91 23.88
C ARG A 70 -21.24 17.28 23.12
N LYS A 71 -21.05 17.08 21.82
CA LYS A 71 -22.05 16.41 20.98
C LYS A 71 -21.63 14.96 20.80
N GLU A 72 -22.56 14.06 21.06
CA GLU A 72 -22.42 12.65 20.68
C GLU A 72 -22.54 12.54 19.16
N ILE A 73 -21.62 11.79 18.56
CA ILE A 73 -21.57 11.59 17.11
C ILE A 73 -21.44 10.10 16.84
N GLU A 74 -22.26 9.60 15.93
CA GLU A 74 -22.11 8.26 15.38
C GLU A 74 -21.30 8.36 14.08
N PHE A 75 -20.13 7.73 14.05
CA PHE A 75 -19.30 7.63 12.86
C PHE A 75 -19.05 6.16 12.54
N GLU A 76 -19.39 5.75 11.32
CA GLU A 76 -19.19 4.39 10.80
C GLU A 76 -19.84 3.27 11.66
N GLY A 77 -20.93 3.61 12.37
CA GLY A 77 -21.66 2.69 13.26
C GLY A 77 -21.10 2.58 14.68
N LEU A 78 -20.04 3.34 15.01
CA LEU A 78 -19.52 3.51 16.36
C LEU A 78 -20.02 4.83 16.94
N SER A 79 -20.59 4.78 18.14
CA SER A 79 -20.96 5.97 18.91
C SER A 79 -19.74 6.47 19.66
N TYR A 80 -19.36 7.73 19.46
CA TYR A 80 -18.25 8.38 20.15
C TYR A 80 -18.81 9.24 21.29
N GLN A 81 -18.56 8.81 22.53
CA GLN A 81 -18.90 9.58 23.72
C GLN A 81 -17.68 10.27 24.31
N LEU A 82 -17.93 11.34 25.06
CA LEU A 82 -16.88 12.08 25.77
C LEU A 82 -16.03 11.17 26.67
N ARG A 83 -16.65 10.16 27.27
CA ARG A 83 -15.99 9.19 28.17
C ARG A 83 -14.88 8.38 27.52
N ASP A 84 -14.95 8.16 26.21
CA ASP A 84 -13.97 7.35 25.48
C ASP A 84 -12.63 8.08 25.26
N TYR A 85 -12.62 9.41 25.45
CA TYR A 85 -11.43 10.26 25.32
C TYR A 85 -10.89 10.72 26.69
N GLU A 86 -11.54 10.37 27.80
CA GLU A 86 -11.08 10.70 29.16
C GLU A 86 -10.16 9.62 29.77
N GLU A 87 -9.90 8.51 29.06
CA GLU A 87 -8.89 7.52 29.49
C GLU A 87 -7.48 7.92 29.03
N LYS A 88 -6.62 8.03 30.04
CA LYS A 88 -5.30 8.66 30.12
C LYS A 88 -4.17 7.94 29.39
#